data_AF-A0A4Q7RWV2-F1
#
_entry.id   AF-A0A4Q7RWV2-F1
#
_cell.length_a   1.000
_cell.length_b   1.000
_cell.length_c   1.000
_cell.angle_alpha   90.00
_cell.angle_beta   90.00
_cell.angle_gamma   90.00
#
_symmetry.space_group_name_H-M   'P 1'
#
loop_
_entity.id
_entity.type
_entity.pdbx_description
1 polymer ?
#
loop_
_entity_poly.entity_id
_entity_poly.type
_entity_poly.pdbx_seq_one_letter_code
_entity_poly.pdbx_strand_id
1 'polypeptide(L)'
;MHLPQWLAPRAQRSATGRRALRAAPALASLVLLAACGGGGDGGGGGGGGGGSPAPATVGVPRLCPASVDYSTPYIGGTGSGELVKVQIDTTQKTWSVTFLDSSVPRTTGTVSPTRSDPTGGQNVITGTLARETALPTEKLNQCAFVLQGASLDPARPAKLFLGEGVMGGTIPGARIQFNGLLGAGAVPDTTFPYFQFIGFAQTETDLGKIAGVYNGAGFHEIPSKGFATVAQDYRMSLAADGSFSVCDNRPGGTCKQKGNKFVPQATGALLSTNYEGEQPPSLGAVMGRAYLIVGKLRGQLVPIMIRVGYASADKLPLGADDEIGIGMMAPAASWQQGSVNGEYVGVDSNFDYKVTALVGAEAAMLDPFHASDATRAIALKLDFSQTTAGVVTTTRKEGTAGITGKLMFTGGVLGFLEDRNGTPYFGIGAFVE
;
A
#
# COMPACT_ATOMS: atom_id res chain seq x y z
N MET A 1 -69.64 5.50 -34.29
CA MET A 1 -69.73 4.78 -35.59
C MET A 1 -68.58 3.80 -35.70
N HIS A 2 -68.80 2.65 -36.35
CA HIS A 2 -67.85 1.60 -36.75
C HIS A 2 -66.64 1.25 -35.86
N LEU A 3 -66.74 0.09 -35.20
CA LEU A 3 -65.68 -0.94 -35.16
C LEU A 3 -65.63 -1.65 -36.54
N PRO A 4 -64.50 -2.28 -36.92
CA PRO A 4 -64.15 -3.67 -36.52
C PRO A 4 -62.88 -3.71 -35.64
N GLN A 5 -62.63 -4.67 -34.72
CA GLN A 5 -62.43 -6.13 -34.87
C GLN A 5 -61.23 -6.48 -35.79
N TRP A 6 -60.33 -7.43 -35.50
CA TRP A 6 -60.22 -8.48 -34.47
C TRP A 6 -58.70 -8.72 -34.14
N LEU A 7 -58.14 -9.71 -33.42
CA LEU A 7 -58.57 -11.01 -32.85
C LEU A 7 -57.61 -11.38 -31.67
N ALA A 8 -57.98 -12.33 -30.80
CA ALA A 8 -57.14 -12.95 -29.75
C ALA A 8 -57.73 -14.33 -29.34
N PRO A 9 -57.15 -15.14 -28.43
CA PRO A 9 -55.75 -15.37 -28.06
C PRO A 9 -55.35 -16.86 -28.32
N ARG A 10 -54.17 -17.32 -27.87
CA ARG A 10 -53.98 -18.76 -27.56
C ARG A 10 -52.96 -19.03 -26.44
N ALA A 11 -53.35 -19.90 -25.52
CA ALA A 11 -52.50 -20.48 -24.47
C ALA A 11 -52.41 -22.01 -24.67
N GLN A 12 -51.78 -22.71 -23.71
CA GLN A 12 -51.44 -24.15 -23.71
C GLN A 12 -50.17 -24.49 -24.54
N ARG A 13 -49.33 -25.47 -24.16
CA ARG A 13 -49.42 -26.43 -23.04
C ARG A 13 -48.04 -26.88 -22.56
N SER A 14 -47.96 -27.38 -21.32
CA SER A 14 -46.78 -28.12 -20.80
C SER A 14 -46.76 -29.57 -21.33
N ALA A 15 -45.57 -30.12 -21.61
CA ALA A 15 -45.36 -31.55 -21.86
C ALA A 15 -43.92 -32.01 -21.52
N THR A 16 -43.79 -32.63 -20.35
CA THR A 16 -42.81 -33.66 -19.93
C THR A 16 -41.74 -34.16 -20.94
N GLY A 17 -40.48 -33.80 -20.70
CA GLY A 17 -39.35 -34.69 -20.37
C GLY A 17 -38.90 -35.86 -21.28
N ARG A 18 -37.57 -36.00 -21.46
CA ARG A 18 -36.85 -37.26 -21.73
C ARG A 18 -35.40 -37.20 -21.20
N ARG A 19 -34.79 -38.36 -20.93
CA ARG A 19 -33.44 -38.52 -20.33
C ARG A 19 -32.35 -38.85 -21.36
N ALA A 20 -31.19 -38.21 -21.25
CA ALA A 20 -29.85 -38.66 -21.65
C ALA A 20 -28.86 -37.81 -20.82
N LEU A 21 -27.99 -38.26 -19.92
CA LEU A 21 -27.11 -39.44 -19.77
C LEU A 21 -25.83 -39.37 -20.64
N ARG A 22 -24.67 -39.38 -19.96
CA ARG A 22 -23.27 -39.41 -20.47
C ARG A 22 -22.74 -38.09 -21.07
N ALA A 23 -21.48 -37.70 -20.87
CA ALA A 23 -20.44 -38.18 -19.93
C ALA A 23 -19.43 -37.06 -19.62
N ALA A 24 -18.64 -37.21 -18.56
CA ALA A 24 -17.52 -36.33 -18.20
C ALA A 24 -16.16 -37.03 -18.40
N PRO A 25 -15.11 -36.31 -18.84
CA PRO A 25 -13.73 -36.73 -18.70
C PRO A 25 -13.08 -36.03 -17.50
N ALA A 26 -12.66 -36.80 -16.49
CA ALA A 26 -11.79 -36.31 -15.43
C ALA A 26 -10.31 -36.50 -15.86
N LEU A 27 -9.55 -35.41 -15.94
CA LEU A 27 -8.11 -35.47 -16.18
C LEU A 27 -7.37 -35.53 -14.84
N ALA A 28 -6.92 -36.73 -14.47
CA ALA A 28 -6.11 -36.97 -13.29
C ALA A 28 -4.62 -36.86 -13.63
N SER A 29 -4.01 -35.71 -13.34
CA SER A 29 -2.56 -35.50 -13.48
C SER A 29 -1.83 -35.90 -12.20
N LEU A 30 -1.23 -37.10 -12.16
CA LEU A 30 -0.26 -37.44 -11.11
C LEU A 30 1.02 -36.62 -11.31
N VAL A 31 1.47 -35.94 -10.26
CA VAL A 31 2.83 -35.43 -10.15
C VAL A 31 3.47 -36.07 -8.92
N LEU A 32 4.58 -36.76 -9.13
CA LEU A 32 5.31 -37.47 -8.09
C LEU A 32 6.17 -36.49 -7.29
N LEU A 33 5.81 -36.26 -6.01
CA LEU A 33 6.71 -35.63 -5.04
C LEU A 33 7.67 -36.70 -4.50
N ALA A 34 8.89 -36.72 -5.02
CA ALA A 34 9.94 -37.61 -4.56
C ALA A 34 10.46 -37.16 -3.19
N ALA A 35 10.21 -37.97 -2.15
CA ALA A 35 10.79 -37.75 -0.83
C ALA A 35 12.26 -38.18 -0.82
N CYS A 36 13.18 -37.21 -0.75
CA CYS A 36 14.60 -37.48 -0.52
C CYS A 36 14.87 -37.57 0.99
N GLY A 37 14.70 -38.77 1.57
CA GLY A 37 15.08 -39.05 2.94
C GLY A 37 16.60 -39.28 3.04
N GLY A 38 17.31 -38.38 3.73
CA GLY A 38 18.75 -38.53 4.00
C GLY A 38 19.00 -39.12 5.39
N GLY A 39 19.55 -40.33 5.44
CA GLY A 39 20.05 -40.96 6.67
C GLY A 39 21.18 -41.93 6.33
N GLY A 40 22.28 -41.89 7.09
CA GLY A 40 23.46 -42.69 6.78
C GLY A 40 24.74 -42.23 7.47
N ASP A 41 24.80 -42.35 8.80
CA ASP A 41 26.07 -42.24 9.52
C ASP A 41 26.93 -43.49 9.27
N GLY A 42 28.12 -43.32 8.70
CA GLY A 42 29.04 -44.43 8.41
C GLY A 42 30.42 -43.93 7.95
N GLY A 43 31.42 -44.04 8.82
CA GLY A 43 32.79 -43.60 8.55
C GLY A 43 33.68 -44.70 7.94
N GLY A 44 34.63 -44.29 7.11
CA GLY A 44 35.68 -45.18 6.56
C GLY A 44 36.61 -44.40 5.61
N GLY A 45 37.90 -44.33 5.95
CA GLY A 45 38.87 -43.48 5.23
C GLY A 45 39.40 -44.07 3.92
N GLY A 46 39.99 -43.22 3.09
CA GLY A 46 40.68 -43.59 1.85
C GLY A 46 40.99 -42.35 1.00
N GLY A 47 42.26 -42.14 0.65
CA GLY A 47 42.68 -40.98 -0.15
C GLY A 47 42.81 -41.29 -1.65
N GLY A 48 42.49 -40.31 -2.49
CA GLY A 48 42.69 -40.40 -3.95
C GLY A 48 42.46 -39.04 -4.60
N GLY A 49 43.42 -38.57 -5.40
CA GLY A 49 43.33 -37.26 -6.08
C GLY A 49 42.45 -37.33 -7.32
N GLY A 50 41.34 -36.60 -7.34
CA GLY A 50 40.48 -36.43 -8.49
C GLY A 50 39.80 -35.06 -8.45
N GLY A 51 40.00 -34.24 -9.48
CA GLY A 51 39.45 -32.89 -9.56
C GLY A 51 37.97 -32.90 -9.92
N SER A 52 37.10 -33.19 -8.95
CA SER A 52 35.67 -32.94 -9.08
C SER A 52 35.45 -31.45 -9.39
N PRO A 53 34.61 -31.08 -10.37
CA PRO A 53 34.20 -29.69 -10.53
C PRO A 53 33.54 -29.23 -9.23
N ALA A 54 33.90 -28.03 -8.76
CA ALA A 54 33.26 -27.46 -7.57
C ALA A 54 31.74 -27.48 -7.76
N PRO A 55 30.93 -27.92 -6.77
CA PRO A 55 29.49 -27.93 -6.89
C PRO A 55 29.01 -26.56 -7.33
N ALA A 56 28.32 -26.49 -8.47
CA ALA A 56 27.77 -25.24 -8.97
C ALA A 56 26.88 -24.64 -7.86
N THR A 57 27.26 -23.47 -7.35
CA THR A 57 26.58 -22.86 -6.21
C THR A 57 25.15 -22.50 -6.63
N VAL A 58 24.20 -23.36 -6.28
CA VAL A 58 22.77 -23.12 -6.46
C VAL A 58 22.45 -21.89 -5.62
N GLY A 59 22.31 -20.74 -6.30
CA GLY A 59 22.06 -19.47 -5.64
C GLY A 59 20.78 -19.54 -4.82
N VAL A 60 20.79 -18.88 -3.65
CA VAL A 60 19.60 -18.75 -2.80
C VAL A 60 18.45 -18.17 -3.66
N PRO A 61 17.28 -18.83 -3.75
CA PRO A 61 16.17 -18.31 -4.54
C PRO A 61 15.72 -16.93 -4.04
N ARG A 62 15.66 -15.95 -4.94
CA ARG A 62 15.31 -14.56 -4.62
C ARG A 62 13.81 -14.30 -4.68
N LEU A 63 13.36 -13.30 -3.94
CA LEU A 63 11.98 -12.80 -3.88
C LEU A 63 11.77 -11.55 -4.76
N CYS A 64 12.80 -11.15 -5.48
CA CYS A 64 12.90 -9.87 -6.16
C CYS A 64 13.89 -9.96 -7.33
N PRO A 65 13.86 -8.98 -8.27
CA PRO A 65 14.76 -8.97 -9.42
C PRO A 65 16.23 -9.01 -8.99
N ALA A 66 17.03 -9.77 -9.75
CA ALA A 66 18.45 -9.95 -9.41
C ALA A 66 19.23 -8.63 -9.37
N SER A 67 18.83 -7.69 -10.23
CA SER A 67 19.29 -6.30 -10.28
C SER A 67 18.17 -5.41 -10.80
N VAL A 68 18.12 -4.16 -10.35
CA VAL A 68 17.36 -3.06 -10.98
C VAL A 68 18.26 -1.84 -11.12
N ASP A 69 17.92 -0.96 -12.06
CA ASP A 69 18.61 0.30 -12.33
C ASP A 69 17.62 1.47 -12.52
N TYR A 70 18.14 2.66 -12.81
CA TYR A 70 17.34 3.87 -12.96
C TYR A 70 16.39 3.85 -14.18
N SER A 71 16.42 2.85 -15.07
CA SER A 71 15.37 2.67 -16.10
C SER A 71 14.04 2.22 -15.51
N THR A 72 14.00 1.72 -14.26
CA THR A 72 12.80 1.22 -13.58
C THR A 72 12.34 2.20 -12.48
N PRO A 73 11.47 3.18 -12.79
CA PRO A 73 10.89 4.09 -11.81
C PRO A 73 9.75 3.43 -11.03
N TYR A 74 9.81 3.49 -9.70
CA TYR A 74 8.72 3.11 -8.81
C TYR A 74 7.90 4.35 -8.49
N ILE A 75 6.75 4.51 -9.16
CA ILE A 75 5.80 5.60 -8.91
C ILE A 75 4.93 5.22 -7.71
N GLY A 76 4.86 6.09 -6.71
CA GLY A 76 4.27 5.75 -5.43
C GLY A 76 3.87 6.95 -4.57
N GLY A 77 3.29 6.61 -3.42
CA GLY A 77 2.75 7.55 -2.45
C GLY A 77 3.36 7.33 -1.07
N THR A 78 3.23 8.33 -0.20
CA THR A 78 3.86 8.34 1.12
C THR A 78 2.88 8.65 2.24
N GLY A 79 3.23 8.25 3.47
CA GLY A 79 2.49 8.64 4.69
C GLY A 79 2.46 10.16 4.91
N SER A 80 3.47 10.89 4.42
CA SER A 80 3.52 12.36 4.39
C SER A 80 2.57 13.01 3.36
N GLY A 81 1.80 12.23 2.59
CA GLY A 81 0.93 12.76 1.54
C GLY A 81 1.71 13.36 0.36
N GLU A 82 2.75 12.67 -0.13
CA GLU A 82 3.57 13.11 -1.25
C GLU A 82 3.53 12.10 -2.41
N LEU A 83 3.39 12.60 -3.64
CA LEU A 83 3.55 11.79 -4.85
C LEU A 83 5.04 11.76 -5.20
N VAL A 84 5.64 10.57 -5.24
CA VAL A 84 7.08 10.42 -5.47
C VAL A 84 7.39 9.36 -6.53
N LYS A 85 8.54 9.52 -7.17
CA LYS A 85 9.20 8.52 -8.01
C LYS A 85 10.49 8.11 -7.31
N VAL A 86 10.59 6.84 -6.95
CA VAL A 86 11.82 6.25 -6.40
C VAL A 86 12.52 5.46 -7.49
N GLN A 87 13.84 5.64 -7.62
CA GLN A 87 14.72 4.92 -8.53
C GLN A 87 15.94 4.44 -7.74
N ILE A 88 16.34 3.19 -7.94
CA ILE A 88 17.55 2.62 -7.31
C ILE A 88 18.40 1.91 -8.35
N ASP A 89 19.71 1.90 -8.14
CA ASP A 89 20.65 1.08 -8.89
C ASP A 89 21.35 0.13 -7.92
N THR A 90 21.02 -1.15 -8.02
CA THR A 90 21.57 -2.19 -7.13
C THR A 90 23.02 -2.55 -7.43
N THR A 91 23.53 -2.15 -8.60
CA THR A 91 24.89 -2.43 -9.08
C THR A 91 25.84 -1.29 -8.70
N GLN A 92 25.45 -0.05 -9.02
CA GLN A 92 26.18 1.18 -8.62
C GLN A 92 25.95 1.55 -7.15
N LYS A 93 24.96 0.93 -6.49
CA LYS A 93 24.55 1.19 -5.10
C LYS A 93 24.14 2.65 -4.87
N THR A 94 23.30 3.17 -5.75
CA THR A 94 22.77 4.54 -5.67
C THR A 94 21.25 4.56 -5.61
N TRP A 95 20.69 5.63 -5.06
CA TRP A 95 19.25 5.88 -5.05
C TRP A 95 18.91 7.32 -5.37
N SER A 96 17.68 7.53 -5.83
CA SER A 96 17.09 8.81 -6.17
C SER A 96 15.61 8.82 -5.78
N VAL A 97 15.17 9.85 -5.06
CA VAL A 97 13.76 10.15 -4.80
C VAL A 97 13.46 11.48 -5.48
N THR A 98 12.60 11.45 -6.50
CA THR A 98 12.03 12.66 -7.11
C THR A 98 10.66 12.93 -6.50
N PHE A 99 10.49 14.09 -5.88
CA PHE A 99 9.19 14.59 -5.43
C PHE A 99 8.43 15.16 -6.63
N LEU A 100 7.30 14.54 -6.96
CA LEU A 100 6.43 14.92 -8.08
C LEU A 100 5.31 15.85 -7.60
N ASP A 101 4.79 15.62 -6.40
CA ASP A 101 3.98 16.59 -5.66
C ASP A 101 4.17 16.41 -4.15
N SER A 102 4.15 17.51 -3.39
CA SER A 102 4.46 17.55 -1.96
C SER A 102 4.01 18.86 -1.34
N SER A 103 3.42 18.79 -0.14
CA SER A 103 3.17 19.92 0.76
C SER A 103 4.33 20.19 1.73
N VAL A 104 5.32 19.29 1.81
CA VAL A 104 6.43 19.40 2.77
C VAL A 104 7.35 20.56 2.36
N PRO A 105 7.60 21.56 3.24
CA PRO A 105 8.51 22.67 2.93
C PRO A 105 9.95 22.20 2.73
N ARG A 106 10.72 22.87 1.86
CA ARG A 106 12.19 22.66 1.82
C ARG A 106 12.91 23.22 3.05
N THR A 107 12.33 24.24 3.69
CA THR A 107 12.93 24.98 4.80
C THR A 107 11.97 24.97 5.98
N THR A 108 12.43 24.43 7.12
CA THR A 108 11.72 24.50 8.40
C THR A 108 11.39 25.97 8.74
N GLY A 109 10.14 26.25 9.10
CA GLY A 109 9.65 27.61 9.37
C GLY A 109 9.00 28.32 8.17
N THR A 110 8.92 27.70 6.99
CA THR A 110 8.15 28.22 5.84
C THR A 110 7.08 27.22 5.37
N VAL A 111 6.21 27.66 4.44
CA VAL A 111 5.24 26.80 3.73
C VAL A 111 5.55 26.67 2.23
N SER A 112 6.59 27.37 1.74
CA SER A 112 6.97 27.47 0.33
C SER A 112 8.46 27.88 0.24
N PRO A 113 9.23 27.42 -0.76
CA PRO A 113 8.88 26.36 -1.71
C PRO A 113 8.80 24.98 -1.02
N THR A 114 8.01 24.07 -1.59
CA THR A 114 7.89 22.68 -1.12
C THR A 114 8.92 21.77 -1.80
N ARG A 115 9.02 20.52 -1.35
CA ARG A 115 9.93 19.52 -1.94
C ARG A 115 9.64 19.22 -3.41
N SER A 116 8.43 19.50 -3.93
CA SER A 116 8.08 19.24 -5.34
C SER A 116 8.40 20.36 -6.33
N ASP A 117 8.79 21.56 -5.87
CA ASP A 117 9.25 22.62 -6.79
C ASP A 117 10.51 22.14 -7.56
N PRO A 118 10.52 22.12 -8.91
CA PRO A 118 11.65 21.63 -9.70
C PRO A 118 12.80 22.63 -9.84
N THR A 119 12.67 23.86 -9.30
CA THR A 119 13.66 24.93 -9.46
C THR A 119 15.06 24.47 -8.99
N GLY A 120 16.02 24.50 -9.91
CA GLY A 120 17.40 24.05 -9.67
C GLY A 120 17.57 22.53 -9.45
N GLY A 121 16.57 21.71 -9.79
CA GLY A 121 16.60 20.26 -9.58
C GLY A 121 16.42 19.83 -8.12
N GLN A 122 16.08 20.76 -7.22
CA GLN A 122 15.99 20.51 -5.77
C GLN A 122 14.80 19.64 -5.34
N ASN A 123 13.94 19.21 -6.28
CA ASN A 123 12.96 18.15 -6.03
C ASN A 123 13.53 16.74 -6.19
N VAL A 124 14.84 16.58 -6.40
CA VAL A 124 15.52 15.29 -6.42
C VAL A 124 16.50 15.21 -5.24
N ILE A 125 16.30 14.22 -4.37
CA ILE A 125 17.29 13.84 -3.35
C ILE A 125 17.94 12.52 -3.79
N THR A 126 19.26 12.42 -3.72
CA THR A 126 20.04 11.23 -4.07
C THR A 126 20.96 10.80 -2.94
N GLY A 127 21.43 9.55 -3.00
CA GLY A 127 22.42 9.02 -2.06
C GLY A 127 22.91 7.63 -2.44
N THR A 128 23.58 6.97 -1.50
CA THR A 128 24.11 5.62 -1.68
C THR A 128 23.31 4.56 -0.91
N LEU A 129 23.38 3.32 -1.38
CA LEU A 129 22.75 2.15 -0.78
C LEU A 129 23.78 1.29 -0.04
N ALA A 130 23.39 0.79 1.12
CA ALA A 130 24.00 -0.43 1.67
C ALA A 130 23.01 -1.60 1.50
N ARG A 131 23.56 -2.82 1.44
CA ARG A 131 22.80 -4.07 1.56
C ARG A 131 22.32 -4.21 3.00
N GLU A 132 21.08 -4.65 3.19
CA GLU A 132 20.60 -5.07 4.52
C GLU A 132 21.19 -6.44 4.91
N THR A 133 21.49 -6.65 6.19
CA THR A 133 22.05 -7.91 6.72
C THR A 133 21.38 -8.38 8.01
N ALA A 134 20.45 -7.60 8.57
CA ALA A 134 19.80 -7.87 9.86
C ALA A 134 18.41 -8.53 9.74
N LEU A 135 17.96 -8.92 8.55
CA LEU A 135 16.74 -9.72 8.38
C LEU A 135 17.02 -11.22 8.61
N PRO A 136 16.02 -12.04 8.98
CA PRO A 136 16.23 -13.41 9.47
C PRO A 136 16.81 -14.40 8.44
N THR A 137 16.79 -14.06 7.15
CA THR A 137 17.32 -14.90 6.08
C THR A 137 18.10 -14.08 5.04
N GLU A 138 19.12 -14.68 4.42
CA GLU A 138 19.84 -14.07 3.29
C GLU A 138 18.91 -13.79 2.11
N LYS A 139 17.86 -14.59 1.93
CA LYS A 139 16.80 -14.42 0.93
C LYS A 139 16.05 -13.09 1.09
N LEU A 140 15.74 -12.69 2.33
CA LEU A 140 15.15 -11.39 2.66
C LEU A 140 16.18 -10.24 2.54
N ASN A 141 17.40 -10.45 3.06
CA ASN A 141 18.50 -9.48 2.96
C ASN A 141 18.86 -9.12 1.51
N GLN A 142 18.76 -10.07 0.57
CA GLN A 142 18.95 -9.85 -0.87
C GLN A 142 17.90 -8.95 -1.54
N CYS A 143 16.80 -8.65 -0.84
CA CYS A 143 15.70 -7.83 -1.34
C CYS A 143 15.45 -6.57 -0.47
N ALA A 144 16.36 -6.26 0.45
CA ALA A 144 16.28 -5.08 1.31
C ALA A 144 17.57 -4.23 1.26
N PHE A 145 17.39 -2.92 1.26
CA PHE A 145 18.48 -1.94 1.10
C PHE A 145 18.34 -0.78 2.09
N VAL A 146 19.45 -0.36 2.68
CA VAL A 146 19.52 0.80 3.60
C VAL A 146 19.92 2.05 2.80
N LEU A 147 19.14 3.12 2.92
CA LEU A 147 19.40 4.39 2.24
C LEU A 147 20.29 5.27 3.13
N GLN A 148 21.58 5.32 2.78
CA GLN A 148 22.57 6.06 3.56
C GLN A 148 22.26 7.56 3.57
N GLY A 149 22.22 8.14 4.77
CA GLY A 149 21.91 9.57 4.98
C GLY A 149 20.46 9.99 4.74
N ALA A 150 19.54 9.08 4.39
CA ALA A 150 18.14 9.43 4.16
C ALA A 150 17.31 9.64 5.44
N SER A 151 17.72 9.06 6.56
CA SER A 151 17.03 9.25 7.84
C SER A 151 17.59 10.43 8.64
N LEU A 152 16.70 11.19 9.29
CA LEU A 152 17.07 12.21 10.29
C LEU A 152 17.34 11.62 11.68
N ASP A 153 17.14 10.31 11.86
CA ASP A 153 17.49 9.54 13.07
C ASP A 153 18.44 8.38 12.70
N PRO A 154 19.69 8.37 13.18
CA PRO A 154 20.65 7.30 12.87
C PRO A 154 20.31 5.96 13.56
N ALA A 155 19.51 5.96 14.64
CA ALA A 155 19.02 4.73 15.27
C ALA A 155 17.85 4.10 14.49
N ARG A 156 17.15 4.90 13.67
CA ARG A 156 16.11 4.45 12.75
C ARG A 156 16.58 4.65 11.30
N PRO A 157 17.41 3.75 10.74
CA PRO A 157 17.81 3.83 9.33
C PRO A 157 16.61 3.70 8.39
N ALA A 158 16.60 4.51 7.33
CA ALA A 158 15.65 4.43 6.23
C ALA A 158 15.99 3.24 5.32
N LYS A 159 14.99 2.46 4.91
CA LYS A 159 15.12 1.23 4.14
C LYS A 159 14.09 1.15 3.02
N LEU A 160 14.43 0.40 1.96
CA LEU A 160 13.52 -0.03 0.91
C LEU A 160 13.54 -1.55 0.81
N PHE A 161 12.35 -2.13 0.60
CA PHE A 161 12.13 -3.53 0.30
C PHE A 161 11.68 -3.63 -1.16
N LEU A 162 12.46 -4.32 -1.97
CA LEU A 162 12.22 -4.55 -3.39
C LEU A 162 11.48 -5.88 -3.57
N GLY A 163 10.39 -5.87 -4.32
CA GLY A 163 9.69 -7.07 -4.79
C GLY A 163 9.54 -7.07 -6.31
N GLU A 164 8.87 -8.10 -6.84
CA GLU A 164 8.58 -8.22 -8.27
C GLU A 164 7.55 -7.18 -8.74
N GLY A 165 8.03 -6.00 -9.17
CA GLY A 165 7.22 -4.90 -9.69
C GLY A 165 6.69 -3.91 -8.63
N VAL A 166 6.98 -4.14 -7.35
CA VAL A 166 6.59 -3.27 -6.22
C VAL A 166 7.80 -2.94 -5.35
N MET A 167 7.75 -1.79 -4.70
CA MET A 167 8.76 -1.35 -3.73
C MET A 167 8.06 -0.70 -2.54
N GLY A 168 8.37 -1.18 -1.33
CA GLY A 168 7.85 -0.63 -0.08
C GLY A 168 8.98 -0.16 0.83
N GLY A 169 8.63 0.46 1.95
CA GLY A 169 9.59 0.91 2.97
C GLY A 169 9.46 2.40 3.24
N THR A 170 10.55 3.14 3.03
CA THR A 170 10.67 4.55 3.47
C THR A 170 11.42 5.45 2.49
N ILE A 171 11.08 6.74 2.51
CA ILE A 171 11.80 7.82 1.80
C ILE A 171 12.32 8.89 2.79
N PRO A 172 13.21 9.82 2.38
CA PRO A 172 13.82 10.80 3.29
C PRO A 172 12.83 11.65 4.09
N GLY A 173 13.13 11.78 5.39
CA GLY A 173 12.32 12.51 6.37
C GLY A 173 12.37 14.03 6.21
N ALA A 174 11.76 14.74 7.17
CA ALA A 174 11.76 16.19 7.23
C ALA A 174 11.56 16.69 8.67
N ARG A 175 12.09 17.88 8.96
CA ARG A 175 11.72 18.66 10.15
C ARG A 175 10.72 19.74 9.73
N ILE A 176 9.47 19.56 10.14
CA ILE A 176 8.33 20.40 9.75
C ILE A 176 7.98 21.30 10.94
N GLN A 177 7.86 22.60 10.68
CA GLN A 177 7.49 23.63 11.64
C GLN A 177 6.97 24.83 10.87
N PHE A 178 5.94 25.52 11.39
CA PHE A 178 5.51 26.81 10.87
C PHE A 178 4.83 27.64 11.97
N ASN A 179 5.14 28.94 12.06
CA ASN A 179 4.58 29.81 13.11
C ASN A 179 3.11 30.21 12.89
N GLY A 180 2.52 29.87 11.74
CA GLY A 180 1.18 30.30 11.36
C GLY A 180 1.13 31.76 10.89
N LEU A 181 0.11 32.10 10.11
CA LEU A 181 -0.19 33.50 9.77
C LEU A 181 -0.96 34.12 10.95
N LEU A 182 -0.29 34.96 11.73
CA LEU A 182 -0.81 35.47 13.02
C LEU A 182 -1.22 34.33 14.00
N GLY A 183 -0.53 33.18 13.92
CA GLY A 183 -0.84 31.96 14.67
C GLY A 183 -1.87 31.03 14.01
N ALA A 184 -2.62 31.49 12.99
CA ALA A 184 -3.53 30.62 12.24
C ALA A 184 -2.74 29.65 11.34
N GLY A 185 -3.06 28.35 11.41
CA GLY A 185 -2.32 27.31 10.67
C GLY A 185 -0.91 27.05 11.19
N ALA A 186 -0.61 27.36 12.46
CA ALA A 186 0.68 27.06 13.06
C ALA A 186 0.91 25.55 13.23
N VAL A 187 2.11 25.07 12.88
CA VAL A 187 2.53 23.67 12.93
C VAL A 187 3.67 23.53 13.95
N PRO A 188 3.55 22.65 14.96
CA PRO A 188 4.60 22.49 15.97
C PRO A 188 5.85 21.83 15.39
N ASP A 189 7.00 22.17 15.98
CA ASP A 189 8.32 21.70 15.54
C ASP A 189 8.47 20.19 15.71
N THR A 190 8.38 19.47 14.59
CA THR A 190 8.28 18.00 14.57
C THR A 190 9.28 17.43 13.57
N THR A 191 10.13 16.51 14.01
CA THR A 191 11.13 15.84 13.17
C THR A 191 10.70 14.42 12.87
N PHE A 192 10.42 14.14 11.59
CA PHE A 192 10.13 12.81 11.09
C PHE A 192 11.44 12.17 10.61
N PRO A 193 11.83 10.98 11.11
CA PRO A 193 13.09 10.35 10.71
C PRO A 193 13.09 10.03 9.21
N TYR A 194 11.97 9.49 8.74
CA TYR A 194 11.65 9.14 7.36
C TYR A 194 10.13 9.09 7.22
N PHE A 195 9.62 8.96 5.99
CA PHE A 195 8.19 8.74 5.74
C PHE A 195 7.95 7.36 5.11
N GLN A 196 6.88 6.68 5.55
CA GLN A 196 6.34 5.47 4.93
C GLN A 196 6.16 5.67 3.42
N PHE A 197 6.48 4.65 2.61
CA PHE A 197 6.38 4.68 1.15
C PHE A 197 5.92 3.32 0.59
N ILE A 198 5.09 3.38 -0.47
CA ILE A 198 4.88 2.27 -1.40
C ILE A 198 4.78 2.80 -2.84
N GLY A 199 5.37 2.08 -3.80
CA GLY A 199 5.29 2.41 -5.22
C GLY A 199 5.50 1.21 -6.14
N PHE A 200 5.21 1.40 -7.42
CA PHE A 200 5.12 0.32 -8.41
C PHE A 200 5.91 0.66 -9.68
N ALA A 201 6.56 -0.35 -10.26
CA ALA A 201 7.31 -0.24 -11.51
C ALA A 201 6.41 -0.05 -12.75
N GLN A 202 5.10 -0.32 -12.59
CA GLN A 202 4.08 -0.10 -13.62
C GLN A 202 2.79 0.38 -12.97
N THR A 203 2.12 1.34 -13.60
CA THR A 203 0.79 1.81 -13.18
C THR A 203 -0.26 1.71 -14.29
N GLU A 204 -1.53 1.85 -13.94
CA GLU A 204 -2.64 2.13 -14.85
C GLU A 204 -3.14 3.56 -14.65
N THR A 205 -3.49 4.22 -15.76
CA THR A 205 -4.19 5.52 -15.76
C THR A 205 -5.43 5.51 -16.66
N ASP A 206 -5.68 4.41 -17.37
CA ASP A 206 -6.92 4.18 -18.11
C ASP A 206 -8.11 3.96 -17.15
N LEU A 207 -8.89 5.02 -16.94
CA LEU A 207 -10.10 5.00 -16.12
C LEU A 207 -11.12 3.94 -16.56
N GLY A 208 -11.12 3.52 -17.84
CA GLY A 208 -11.96 2.42 -18.33
C GLY A 208 -11.61 1.06 -17.71
N LYS A 209 -10.36 0.87 -17.24
CA LYS A 209 -9.90 -0.33 -16.51
C LYS A 209 -9.95 -0.19 -15.00
N ILE A 210 -9.93 1.05 -14.50
CA ILE A 210 -9.85 1.38 -13.06
C ILE A 210 -11.26 1.62 -12.47
N ALA A 211 -12.28 1.85 -13.30
CA ALA A 211 -13.67 1.98 -12.86
C ALA A 211 -14.15 0.74 -12.09
N GLY A 212 -14.80 0.95 -10.95
CA GLY A 212 -15.18 -0.12 -10.04
C GLY A 212 -15.70 0.37 -8.69
N VAL A 213 -15.92 -0.57 -7.77
CA VAL A 213 -16.30 -0.30 -6.38
C VAL A 213 -15.24 -0.89 -5.46
N TYR A 214 -14.73 -0.04 -4.56
CA TYR A 214 -13.60 -0.32 -3.70
C TYR A 214 -13.96 -0.02 -2.25
N ASN A 215 -13.41 -0.79 -1.32
CA ASN A 215 -13.25 -0.34 0.06
C ASN A 215 -11.89 0.36 0.17
N GLY A 216 -11.80 1.42 0.96
CA GLY A 216 -10.58 2.19 1.19
C GLY A 216 -10.33 2.34 2.68
N ALA A 217 -9.08 2.11 3.11
CA ALA A 217 -8.65 2.26 4.49
C ALA A 217 -7.26 2.90 4.55
N GLY A 218 -7.04 3.77 5.52
CA GLY A 218 -5.85 4.60 5.59
C GLY A 218 -5.79 5.46 6.85
N PHE A 219 -4.81 6.35 6.89
CA PHE A 219 -4.75 7.42 7.89
C PHE A 219 -4.35 8.74 7.24
N HIS A 220 -4.89 9.83 7.78
CA HIS A 220 -4.43 11.19 7.52
C HIS A 220 -3.84 11.80 8.80
N GLU A 221 -2.96 12.78 8.64
CA GLU A 221 -2.43 13.67 9.68
C GLU A 221 -2.79 15.12 9.36
N ILE A 222 -3.03 15.94 10.39
CA ILE A 222 -3.26 17.38 10.25
C ILE A 222 -2.17 18.15 10.98
N PRO A 223 -1.08 18.58 10.30
CA PRO A 223 0.07 19.25 10.91
C PRO A 223 -0.32 20.43 11.82
N SER A 224 -1.21 21.30 11.37
CA SER A 224 -1.66 22.50 12.08
C SER A 224 -2.59 22.23 13.27
N LYS A 225 -3.04 20.98 13.44
CA LYS A 225 -3.76 20.51 14.63
C LYS A 225 -2.85 19.63 15.51
N GLY A 226 -1.54 19.79 15.38
CA GLY A 226 -0.52 19.05 16.13
C GLY A 226 -0.23 17.66 15.59
N PHE A 227 -0.30 17.49 14.26
CA PHE A 227 -0.24 16.19 13.58
C PHE A 227 -1.32 15.21 14.09
N ALA A 228 -2.50 15.74 14.42
CA ALA A 228 -3.65 14.94 14.83
C ALA A 228 -4.02 13.94 13.73
N THR A 229 -4.03 12.64 14.07
CA THR A 229 -4.32 11.56 13.13
C THR A 229 -5.83 11.32 13.00
N VAL A 230 -6.27 10.97 11.80
CA VAL A 230 -7.68 10.67 11.48
C VAL A 230 -7.76 9.39 10.66
N ALA A 231 -8.67 8.49 11.03
CA ALA A 231 -8.91 7.24 10.29
C ALA A 231 -9.57 7.54 8.94
N GLN A 232 -9.12 6.88 7.87
CA GLN A 232 -9.92 6.70 6.67
C GLN A 232 -10.51 5.30 6.67
N ASP A 233 -11.84 5.20 6.55
CA ASP A 233 -12.57 3.94 6.43
C ASP A 233 -13.83 4.17 5.58
N TYR A 234 -13.69 4.00 4.27
CA TYR A 234 -14.66 4.42 3.27
C TYR A 234 -14.96 3.33 2.23
N ARG A 235 -16.06 3.51 1.50
CA ARG A 235 -16.32 2.80 0.23
C ARG A 235 -16.40 3.81 -0.90
N MET A 236 -15.63 3.59 -1.96
CA MET A 236 -15.57 4.46 -3.13
C MET A 236 -16.08 3.75 -4.37
N SER A 237 -17.03 4.38 -5.06
CA SER A 237 -17.41 4.03 -6.43
C SER A 237 -16.71 4.98 -7.39
N LEU A 238 -15.99 4.46 -8.39
CA LEU A 238 -15.28 5.22 -9.42
C LEU A 238 -15.82 4.85 -10.80
N ALA A 239 -16.16 5.85 -11.60
CA ALA A 239 -16.64 5.68 -12.97
C ALA A 239 -15.51 5.89 -14.01
N ALA A 240 -15.73 5.37 -15.22
CA ALA A 240 -14.75 5.43 -16.32
C ALA A 240 -14.50 6.86 -16.86
N ASP A 241 -15.28 7.85 -16.45
CA ASP A 241 -15.09 9.28 -16.75
C ASP A 241 -14.36 10.04 -15.61
N GLY A 242 -13.88 9.33 -14.59
CA GLY A 242 -13.21 9.90 -13.43
C GLY A 242 -14.14 10.50 -12.36
N SER A 243 -15.46 10.51 -12.58
CA SER A 243 -16.40 10.85 -11.51
C SER A 243 -16.44 9.76 -10.44
N PHE A 244 -16.66 10.14 -9.18
CA PHE A 244 -16.62 9.20 -8.07
C PHE A 244 -17.55 9.62 -6.92
N SER A 245 -17.82 8.69 -6.02
CA SER A 245 -18.52 8.98 -4.77
C SER A 245 -17.89 8.18 -3.64
N VAL A 246 -17.61 8.85 -2.52
CA VAL A 246 -17.05 8.28 -1.30
C VAL A 246 -18.17 8.23 -0.27
N CYS A 247 -18.39 7.05 0.31
CA CYS A 247 -19.36 6.81 1.38
C CYS A 247 -18.65 6.35 2.65
N ASP A 248 -19.17 6.68 3.83
CA ASP A 248 -18.73 6.04 5.08
C ASP A 248 -18.82 4.50 4.97
N ASN A 249 -17.84 3.75 5.48
CA ASN A 249 -17.85 2.28 5.41
C ASN A 249 -18.72 1.61 6.50
N ARG A 250 -19.99 2.05 6.60
CA ARG A 250 -20.98 1.59 7.58
C ARG A 250 -22.40 1.54 7.01
N PRO A 251 -23.30 0.71 7.56
CA PRO A 251 -24.71 0.72 7.18
C PRO A 251 -25.33 2.12 7.32
N GLY A 252 -26.01 2.60 6.27
CA GLY A 252 -26.60 3.94 6.24
C GLY A 252 -25.61 5.11 6.10
N GLY A 253 -24.33 4.84 5.80
CA GLY A 253 -23.31 5.87 5.60
C GLY A 253 -23.65 6.89 4.52
N THR A 254 -23.31 8.16 4.76
CA THR A 254 -23.52 9.24 3.79
C THR A 254 -22.52 9.17 2.65
N CYS A 255 -22.96 9.42 1.41
CA CYS A 255 -22.11 9.43 0.22
C CYS A 255 -21.95 10.86 -0.34
N LYS A 256 -20.72 11.26 -0.69
CA LYS A 256 -20.40 12.53 -1.37
C LYS A 256 -19.24 12.36 -2.36
N GLN A 257 -19.23 13.15 -3.44
CA GLN A 257 -18.03 13.29 -4.28
C GLN A 257 -17.07 14.25 -3.57
N LYS A 258 -15.97 13.74 -3.00
CA LYS A 258 -15.04 14.53 -2.17
C LYS A 258 -14.15 15.51 -2.94
N GLY A 259 -14.23 15.63 -4.26
CA GLY A 259 -13.39 16.57 -5.04
C GLY A 259 -13.78 16.64 -6.52
N ASN A 260 -12.93 17.26 -7.35
CA ASN A 260 -13.11 17.24 -8.81
C ASN A 260 -12.84 15.83 -9.39
N LYS A 261 -13.36 15.53 -10.60
CA LYS A 261 -13.14 14.23 -11.25
C LYS A 261 -11.65 13.88 -11.34
N PHE A 262 -11.32 12.60 -11.21
CA PHE A 262 -9.96 12.09 -11.40
C PHE A 262 -9.52 12.22 -12.87
N VAL A 263 -8.37 12.85 -13.11
CA VAL A 263 -7.80 13.08 -14.46
C VAL A 263 -6.39 12.48 -14.56
N PRO A 264 -6.07 11.68 -15.59
CA PRO A 264 -4.72 11.15 -15.85
C PRO A 264 -3.64 12.22 -15.91
N GLN A 265 -2.51 11.95 -15.25
CA GLN A 265 -1.33 12.81 -15.21
C GLN A 265 -0.13 12.13 -15.87
N ALA A 266 0.77 12.93 -16.45
CA ALA A 266 2.04 12.46 -17.02
C ALA A 266 2.98 11.80 -15.98
N THR A 267 2.69 11.93 -14.69
CA THR A 267 3.38 11.24 -13.58
C THR A 267 3.04 9.75 -13.46
N GLY A 268 2.05 9.25 -14.20
CA GLY A 268 1.57 7.87 -14.08
C GLY A 268 0.53 7.64 -12.98
N ALA A 269 -0.08 8.71 -12.47
CA ALA A 269 -1.18 8.68 -11.49
C ALA A 269 -2.42 9.45 -12.01
N LEU A 270 -3.55 9.28 -11.34
CA LEU A 270 -4.76 10.08 -11.53
C LEU A 270 -4.82 11.19 -10.47
N LEU A 271 -5.23 12.42 -10.82
CA LEU A 271 -5.36 13.56 -9.89
C LEU A 271 -6.83 14.00 -9.75
N SER A 272 -7.27 14.19 -8.51
CA SER A 272 -8.47 14.94 -8.12
C SER A 272 -8.06 16.21 -7.36
N THR A 273 -8.49 17.38 -7.81
CA THR A 273 -8.25 18.67 -7.15
C THR A 273 -9.44 19.12 -6.30
N ASN A 274 -9.20 20.04 -5.35
CA ASN A 274 -10.18 20.48 -4.36
C ASN A 274 -10.74 19.29 -3.56
N TYR A 275 -9.87 18.35 -3.20
CA TYR A 275 -10.23 17.12 -2.52
C TYR A 275 -10.37 17.37 -1.01
N GLU A 276 -11.58 17.24 -0.47
CA GLU A 276 -11.92 17.43 0.93
C GLU A 276 -11.12 16.52 1.86
N GLY A 277 -10.70 17.05 3.01
CA GLY A 277 -10.17 16.25 4.11
C GLY A 277 -11.23 15.38 4.79
N GLU A 278 -10.83 14.61 5.78
CA GLU A 278 -11.73 14.07 6.80
C GLU A 278 -12.08 15.13 7.86
N GLN A 279 -11.28 16.20 7.95
CA GLN A 279 -11.60 17.41 8.71
C GLN A 279 -11.69 18.66 7.80
N PRO A 280 -12.37 19.73 8.24
CA PRO A 280 -12.32 21.03 7.57
C PRO A 280 -10.90 21.63 7.60
N PRO A 281 -10.51 22.41 6.55
CA PRO A 281 -9.29 23.20 6.53
C PRO A 281 -9.12 24.05 7.78
N SER A 282 -7.89 24.17 8.28
CA SER A 282 -7.54 25.04 9.41
C SER A 282 -7.60 26.53 9.05
N LEU A 283 -7.45 26.89 7.77
CA LEU A 283 -7.68 28.24 7.27
C LEU A 283 -8.09 28.23 5.78
N GLY A 284 -9.14 28.98 5.44
CA GLY A 284 -9.54 29.21 4.05
C GLY A 284 -10.49 28.15 3.48
N ALA A 285 -10.28 27.77 2.22
CA ALA A 285 -11.12 26.85 1.46
C ALA A 285 -10.46 25.48 1.25
N VAL A 286 -11.23 24.50 0.77
CA VAL A 286 -10.71 23.17 0.38
C VAL A 286 -9.83 23.32 -0.87
N MET A 287 -8.55 22.98 -0.73
CA MET A 287 -7.49 23.15 -1.72
C MET A 287 -6.53 21.94 -1.79
N GLY A 288 -6.73 20.92 -0.94
CA GLY A 288 -6.03 19.65 -1.00
C GLY A 288 -6.23 18.92 -2.33
N ARG A 289 -5.32 17.98 -2.60
CA ARG A 289 -5.25 17.22 -3.86
C ARG A 289 -5.16 15.73 -3.53
N ALA A 290 -6.00 14.90 -4.14
CA ALA A 290 -5.87 13.46 -4.03
C ALA A 290 -5.22 12.88 -5.29
N TYR A 291 -4.19 12.04 -5.11
CA TYR A 291 -3.67 11.21 -6.18
C TYR A 291 -4.09 9.76 -5.97
N LEU A 292 -4.64 9.16 -7.02
CA LEU A 292 -4.92 7.73 -7.09
C LEU A 292 -3.87 7.08 -7.99
N ILE A 293 -2.97 6.32 -7.35
CA ILE A 293 -1.80 5.67 -7.94
C ILE A 293 -2.14 4.18 -8.06
N VAL A 294 -2.40 3.70 -9.27
CA VAL A 294 -2.91 2.33 -9.47
C VAL A 294 -1.79 1.43 -9.97
N GLY A 295 -1.13 0.74 -9.07
CA GLY A 295 -0.08 -0.22 -9.40
C GLY A 295 -0.60 -1.42 -10.20
N LYS A 296 0.24 -1.97 -11.09
CA LYS A 296 0.01 -3.26 -11.75
C LYS A 296 0.87 -4.32 -11.08
N LEU A 297 0.27 -5.24 -10.33
CA LEU A 297 0.99 -6.24 -9.53
C LEU A 297 0.30 -7.60 -9.60
N ARG A 298 1.06 -8.66 -9.89
CA ARG A 298 0.58 -10.06 -10.01
C ARG A 298 -0.70 -10.22 -10.87
N GLY A 299 -0.80 -9.43 -11.94
CA GLY A 299 -1.96 -9.41 -12.86
C GLY A 299 -3.20 -8.66 -12.37
N GLN A 300 -3.12 -7.96 -11.23
CA GLN A 300 -4.21 -7.21 -10.62
C GLN A 300 -3.87 -5.71 -10.51
N LEU A 301 -4.88 -4.89 -10.23
CA LEU A 301 -4.72 -3.47 -9.95
C LEU A 301 -4.64 -3.23 -8.43
N VAL A 302 -3.67 -2.40 -8.01
CA VAL A 302 -3.42 -2.01 -6.62
C VAL A 302 -3.57 -0.49 -6.48
N PRO A 303 -4.79 0.02 -6.25
CA PRO A 303 -5.02 1.45 -6.06
C PRO A 303 -4.56 1.90 -4.67
N ILE A 304 -3.57 2.78 -4.64
CA ILE A 304 -3.13 3.54 -3.48
C ILE A 304 -3.63 4.97 -3.64
N MET A 305 -4.25 5.53 -2.60
CA MET A 305 -4.68 6.93 -2.58
C MET A 305 -3.82 7.71 -1.59
N ILE A 306 -3.37 8.89 -1.98
CA ILE A 306 -2.74 9.86 -1.07
C ILE A 306 -3.48 11.19 -1.12
N ARG A 307 -3.48 11.93 0.00
CA ARG A 307 -3.86 13.34 0.04
C ARG A 307 -2.61 14.20 0.20
N VAL A 308 -2.38 15.10 -0.74
CA VAL A 308 -1.40 16.19 -0.64
C VAL A 308 -2.13 17.42 -0.13
N GLY A 309 -1.69 17.95 1.02
CA GLY A 309 -2.23 19.17 1.59
C GLY A 309 -1.89 20.43 0.79
N TYR A 310 -2.41 21.56 1.26
CA TYR A 310 -2.15 22.90 0.75
C TYR A 310 -1.86 23.87 1.90
N ALA A 311 -0.82 24.69 1.75
CA ALA A 311 -0.55 25.81 2.65
C ALA A 311 0.00 27.02 1.86
N SER A 312 -0.49 28.22 2.16
CA SER A 312 0.11 29.47 1.69
C SER A 312 -0.08 30.61 2.69
N ALA A 313 1.01 31.34 2.93
CA ALA A 313 1.11 32.46 3.86
C ALA A 313 1.53 33.79 3.18
N ASP A 314 1.99 33.72 1.92
CA ASP A 314 2.57 34.82 1.14
C ASP A 314 1.83 35.09 -0.18
N LYS A 315 1.01 34.14 -0.67
CA LYS A 315 0.32 34.19 -1.96
C LYS A 315 -1.18 33.98 -1.79
N LEU A 316 -1.96 34.54 -2.71
CA LEU A 316 -3.41 34.34 -2.73
C LEU A 316 -3.77 33.08 -3.55
N PRO A 317 -4.76 32.28 -3.11
CA PRO A 317 -5.48 32.38 -1.84
C PRO A 317 -4.61 31.96 -0.63
N LEU A 318 -4.67 32.76 0.44
CA LEU A 318 -4.06 32.36 1.72
C LEU A 318 -4.88 31.22 2.33
N GLY A 319 -4.21 30.24 2.95
CA GLY A 319 -4.90 29.11 3.56
C GLY A 319 -4.00 28.03 4.13
N ALA A 320 -4.63 27.13 4.88
CA ALA A 320 -4.09 25.91 5.45
C ALA A 320 -5.17 24.84 5.33
N ASP A 321 -5.11 24.09 4.23
CA ASP A 321 -5.81 22.82 4.04
C ASP A 321 -4.74 21.71 4.05
N ASP A 322 -4.02 21.66 5.16
CA ASP A 322 -2.73 20.98 5.32
C ASP A 322 -2.84 19.49 5.66
N GLU A 323 -4.07 18.96 5.75
CA GLU A 323 -4.31 17.53 5.97
C GLU A 323 -3.66 16.68 4.86
N ILE A 324 -2.82 15.74 5.27
CA ILE A 324 -1.99 14.87 4.43
C ILE A 324 -2.25 13.41 4.78
N GLY A 325 -1.92 12.48 3.89
CA GLY A 325 -1.80 11.07 4.28
C GLY A 325 -1.96 10.06 3.14
N ILE A 326 -2.19 8.80 3.53
CA ILE A 326 -2.22 7.65 2.64
C ILE A 326 -3.27 6.61 3.06
N GLY A 327 -3.89 6.01 2.05
CA GLY A 327 -4.76 4.85 2.19
C GLY A 327 -4.58 3.86 1.04
N MET A 328 -4.93 2.60 1.31
CA MET A 328 -5.04 1.55 0.32
C MET A 328 -6.49 1.33 -0.04
N MET A 329 -6.77 1.13 -1.33
CA MET A 329 -8.06 0.66 -1.82
C MET A 329 -7.97 -0.79 -2.30
N ALA A 330 -9.00 -1.57 -2.00
CA ALA A 330 -9.16 -2.96 -2.46
C ALA A 330 -10.55 -3.14 -3.09
N PRO A 331 -10.69 -3.97 -4.15
CA PRO A 331 -12.00 -4.25 -4.74
C PRO A 331 -12.99 -4.77 -3.70
N ALA A 332 -14.26 -4.39 -3.81
CA ALA A 332 -15.33 -4.82 -2.91
C ALA A 332 -15.80 -6.27 -3.19
N ALA A 333 -14.86 -7.23 -3.15
CA ALA A 333 -15.05 -8.64 -3.47
C ALA A 333 -14.54 -9.54 -2.35
N SER A 334 -15.34 -10.51 -1.90
CA SER A 334 -15.05 -11.27 -0.68
C SER A 334 -13.88 -12.24 -0.82
N TRP A 335 -12.98 -12.24 0.17
CA TRP A 335 -11.84 -13.15 0.26
C TRP A 335 -12.22 -14.46 0.96
N GLN A 336 -11.52 -15.55 0.63
CA GLN A 336 -11.67 -16.84 1.28
C GLN A 336 -10.50 -17.10 2.24
N GLN A 337 -10.75 -17.80 3.34
CA GLN A 337 -9.70 -18.23 4.26
C GLN A 337 -8.60 -19.00 3.49
N GLY A 338 -7.33 -18.65 3.71
CA GLY A 338 -6.20 -19.28 3.02
C GLY A 338 -5.84 -18.67 1.66
N SER A 339 -6.71 -17.87 1.02
CA SER A 339 -6.45 -17.30 -0.32
C SER A 339 -5.46 -16.13 -0.34
N VAL A 340 -5.05 -15.65 0.83
CA VAL A 340 -4.13 -14.51 1.05
C VAL A 340 -3.02 -14.85 2.05
N ASN A 341 -2.67 -16.13 2.16
CA ASN A 341 -1.53 -16.58 2.97
C ASN A 341 -0.21 -16.01 2.44
N GLY A 342 0.71 -15.71 3.36
CA GLY A 342 2.06 -15.24 3.06
C GLY A 342 2.58 -14.23 4.08
N GLU A 343 3.81 -13.78 3.88
CA GLU A 343 4.45 -12.70 4.63
C GLU A 343 4.41 -11.40 3.83
N TYR A 344 3.97 -10.32 4.48
CA TYR A 344 3.85 -8.99 3.88
C TYR A 344 4.73 -8.01 4.65
N VAL A 345 5.80 -7.50 4.03
CA VAL A 345 6.70 -6.51 4.65
C VAL A 345 6.24 -5.10 4.34
N GLY A 346 6.34 -4.21 5.33
CA GLY A 346 5.84 -2.85 5.23
C GLY A 346 6.34 -1.93 6.32
N VAL A 347 5.72 -0.76 6.37
CA VAL A 347 5.90 0.27 7.41
C VAL A 347 4.52 0.69 7.91
N ASP A 348 4.41 1.07 9.17
CA ASP A 348 3.17 1.56 9.78
C ASP A 348 3.17 3.07 10.07
N SER A 349 2.03 3.59 10.55
CA SER A 349 1.83 4.98 10.94
C SER A 349 2.61 5.42 12.19
N ASN A 350 3.31 4.51 12.87
CA ASN A 350 4.29 4.84 13.92
C ASN A 350 5.72 4.94 13.35
N PHE A 351 5.86 4.82 12.03
CA PHE A 351 7.13 4.72 11.30
C PHE A 351 7.95 3.47 11.67
N ASP A 352 7.30 2.40 12.15
CA ASP A 352 7.98 1.13 12.39
C ASP A 352 7.92 0.23 11.16
N TYR A 353 9.01 -0.50 10.91
CA TYR A 353 8.99 -1.64 10.00
C TYR A 353 8.18 -2.80 10.63
N LYS A 354 7.30 -3.42 9.84
CA LYS A 354 6.51 -4.58 10.25
C LYS A 354 6.51 -5.66 9.16
N VAL A 355 6.49 -6.92 9.56
CA VAL A 355 6.02 -8.04 8.73
C VAL A 355 4.69 -8.50 9.26
N THR A 356 3.69 -8.65 8.39
CA THR A 356 2.44 -9.35 8.72
C THR A 356 2.50 -10.73 8.09
N ALA A 357 2.70 -11.76 8.91
CA ALA A 357 2.66 -13.15 8.50
C ALA A 357 1.24 -13.70 8.66
N LEU A 358 0.65 -14.27 7.60
CA LEU A 358 -0.75 -14.70 7.55
C LEU A 358 -0.88 -16.18 7.16
N VAL A 359 -1.56 -16.97 8.00
CA VAL A 359 -1.90 -18.36 7.69
C VAL A 359 -3.35 -18.66 8.08
N GLY A 360 -4.20 -18.89 7.08
CA GLY A 360 -5.58 -19.32 7.26
C GLY A 360 -6.45 -18.24 7.91
N ALA A 361 -6.88 -18.48 9.15
CA ALA A 361 -7.69 -17.56 9.95
C ALA A 361 -6.87 -16.81 11.01
N GLU A 362 -5.54 -16.84 10.92
CA GLU A 362 -4.62 -16.26 11.90
C GLU A 362 -3.56 -15.40 11.21
N ALA A 363 -3.08 -14.38 11.92
CA ALA A 363 -1.93 -13.59 11.51
C ALA A 363 -1.09 -13.15 12.72
N ALA A 364 0.15 -12.76 12.48
CA ALA A 364 0.99 -12.08 13.45
C ALA A 364 1.68 -10.88 12.79
N MET A 365 1.64 -9.72 13.46
CA MET A 365 2.53 -8.61 13.13
C MET A 365 3.83 -8.75 13.93
N LEU A 366 4.96 -8.72 13.24
CA LEU A 366 6.30 -8.92 13.78
C LEU A 366 7.20 -7.72 13.46
N ASP A 367 8.20 -7.49 14.30
CA ASP A 367 9.36 -6.65 13.96
C ASP A 367 10.32 -7.49 13.08
N PRO A 368 10.54 -7.16 11.80
CA PRO A 368 11.37 -7.95 10.92
C PRO A 368 12.85 -8.06 11.36
N PHE A 369 13.33 -7.12 12.18
CA PHE A 369 14.70 -7.12 12.70
C PHE A 369 14.83 -7.84 14.06
N HIS A 370 13.69 -8.21 14.66
CA HIS A 370 13.60 -8.94 15.92
C HIS A 370 12.54 -10.05 15.84
N ALA A 371 12.45 -10.76 14.70
CA ALA A 371 11.34 -11.68 14.40
C ALA A 371 11.19 -12.87 15.37
N SER A 372 12.23 -13.18 16.15
CA SER A 372 12.22 -14.19 17.23
C SER A 372 11.76 -13.65 18.60
N ASP A 373 11.65 -12.32 18.77
CA ASP A 373 11.18 -11.70 19.99
C ASP A 373 9.64 -11.67 20.02
N ALA A 374 9.07 -12.78 20.48
CA ALA A 374 7.61 -12.94 20.62
C ALA A 374 6.96 -11.87 21.52
N THR A 375 7.73 -11.16 22.38
CA THR A 375 7.16 -10.08 23.22
C THR A 375 6.79 -8.82 22.42
N ARG A 376 7.28 -8.71 21.18
CA ARG A 376 6.94 -7.64 20.23
C ARG A 376 5.80 -8.01 19.27
N ALA A 377 5.38 -9.27 19.26
CA ALA A 377 4.42 -9.77 18.29
C ALA A 377 2.99 -9.32 18.63
N ILE A 378 2.23 -8.86 17.63
CA ILE A 378 0.78 -8.64 17.77
C ILE A 378 0.07 -9.79 17.07
N ALA A 379 -0.39 -10.76 17.85
CA ALA A 379 -1.09 -11.93 17.35
C ALA A 379 -2.58 -11.62 17.10
N LEU A 380 -3.08 -11.97 15.92
CA LEU A 380 -4.41 -11.64 15.40
C LEU A 380 -5.22 -12.90 15.04
N LYS A 381 -6.54 -12.82 15.21
CA LYS A 381 -7.53 -13.68 14.54
C LYS A 381 -8.18 -12.91 13.40
N LEU A 382 -8.54 -13.64 12.35
CA LEU A 382 -9.14 -13.14 11.12
C LEU A 382 -10.54 -13.74 10.95
N ASP A 383 -11.53 -12.88 10.71
CA ASP A 383 -12.90 -13.29 10.40
C ASP A 383 -13.21 -13.05 8.92
N PHE A 384 -13.49 -14.16 8.22
CA PHE A 384 -13.84 -14.19 6.81
C PHE A 384 -15.37 -14.27 6.56
N SER A 385 -16.22 -14.10 7.58
CA SER A 385 -17.68 -14.02 7.46
C SER A 385 -18.20 -12.66 6.90
N GLN A 386 -17.37 -12.02 6.08
CA GLN A 386 -17.37 -10.60 5.70
C GLN A 386 -18.76 -9.96 5.52
N THR A 387 -19.15 -9.09 6.47
CA THR A 387 -20.35 -8.25 6.37
C THR A 387 -20.21 -7.12 5.33
N THR A 388 -18.98 -6.70 5.05
CA THR A 388 -18.62 -5.85 3.91
C THR A 388 -17.66 -6.63 3.01
N ALA A 389 -18.11 -7.00 1.80
CA ALA A 389 -17.30 -7.76 0.84
C ALA A 389 -15.99 -7.03 0.51
N GLY A 390 -14.86 -7.72 0.68
CA GLY A 390 -13.50 -7.19 0.54
C GLY A 390 -12.81 -6.80 1.85
N VAL A 391 -13.51 -6.82 2.98
CA VAL A 391 -12.98 -6.50 4.31
C VAL A 391 -12.94 -7.75 5.19
N VAL A 392 -11.74 -8.14 5.65
CA VAL A 392 -11.53 -9.17 6.68
C VAL A 392 -11.45 -8.47 8.03
N THR A 393 -12.35 -8.79 8.96
CA THR A 393 -12.30 -8.22 10.32
C THR A 393 -11.17 -8.89 11.11
N THR A 394 -10.44 -8.12 11.91
CA THR A 394 -9.41 -8.63 12.81
C THR A 394 -9.75 -8.40 14.27
N THR A 395 -9.27 -9.30 15.14
CA THR A 395 -9.29 -9.13 16.60
C THR A 395 -7.94 -9.55 17.17
N ARG A 396 -7.46 -8.89 18.24
CA ARG A 396 -6.24 -9.32 18.93
C ARG A 396 -6.50 -10.61 19.71
N LYS A 397 -5.52 -11.53 19.70
CA LYS A 397 -5.58 -12.78 20.48
C LYS A 397 -5.36 -12.57 21.97
N GLU A 398 -4.60 -11.55 22.36
CA GLU A 398 -4.10 -11.37 23.73
C GLU A 398 -4.63 -10.10 24.40
N GLY A 399 -4.91 -10.20 25.71
CA GLY A 399 -4.99 -9.10 26.68
C GLY A 399 -6.16 -8.12 26.54
N THR A 400 -6.34 -7.53 25.37
CA THR A 400 -7.10 -6.29 25.17
C THR A 400 -8.39 -6.55 24.40
N ALA A 401 -9.38 -7.12 25.08
CA ALA A 401 -10.72 -7.28 24.54
C ALA A 401 -11.31 -5.92 24.10
N GLY A 402 -11.85 -5.88 22.87
CA GLY A 402 -12.45 -4.67 22.28
C GLY A 402 -11.63 -4.02 21.17
N ILE A 403 -10.31 -4.25 21.09
CA ILE A 403 -9.54 -3.80 19.91
C ILE A 403 -9.91 -4.67 18.70
N THR A 404 -10.44 -4.01 17.68
CA THR A 404 -10.82 -4.60 16.39
C THR A 404 -10.19 -3.83 15.24
N GLY A 405 -9.97 -4.51 14.12
CA GLY A 405 -9.39 -3.91 12.93
C GLY A 405 -9.94 -4.50 11.64
N LYS A 406 -9.38 -4.04 10.52
CA LYS A 406 -9.77 -4.38 9.16
C LYS A 406 -8.53 -4.67 8.33
N LEU A 407 -8.48 -5.82 7.69
CA LEU A 407 -7.52 -6.18 6.66
C LEU A 407 -8.19 -6.16 5.29
N MET A 408 -7.48 -5.62 4.30
CA MET A 408 -7.88 -5.62 2.89
C MET A 408 -6.68 -6.01 2.02
N PHE A 409 -6.95 -6.65 0.88
CA PHE A 409 -5.93 -7.22 0.01
C PHE A 409 -6.23 -6.89 -1.46
N THR A 410 -5.18 -6.65 -2.27
CA THR A 410 -5.24 -6.76 -3.74
C THR A 410 -3.83 -6.86 -4.32
N GLY A 411 -3.65 -7.65 -5.40
CA GLY A 411 -2.39 -7.80 -6.15
C GLY A 411 -1.18 -8.35 -5.40
N GLY A 412 -1.33 -8.78 -4.14
CA GLY A 412 -0.20 -9.10 -3.27
C GLY A 412 0.28 -7.92 -2.41
N VAL A 413 -0.53 -6.88 -2.25
CA VAL A 413 -0.39 -5.88 -1.16
C VAL A 413 -1.52 -6.12 -0.15
N LEU A 414 -1.26 -5.81 1.12
CA LEU A 414 -2.29 -5.66 2.15
C LEU A 414 -2.27 -4.27 2.77
N GLY A 415 -3.44 -3.85 3.24
CA GLY A 415 -3.65 -2.66 4.06
C GLY A 415 -4.37 -3.07 5.35
N PHE A 416 -3.83 -2.63 6.48
CA PHE A 416 -4.35 -2.92 7.82
C PHE A 416 -4.72 -1.62 8.52
N LEU A 417 -5.96 -1.52 9.00
CA LEU A 417 -6.44 -0.43 9.85
C LEU A 417 -6.92 -1.00 11.19
N GLU A 418 -6.52 -0.39 12.30
CA GLU A 418 -6.90 -0.78 13.66
C GLU A 418 -7.22 0.47 14.48
N ASP A 419 -8.31 0.45 15.26
CA ASP A 419 -8.53 1.50 16.26
C ASP A 419 -7.83 1.14 17.57
N ARG A 420 -6.92 2.03 18.01
CA ARG A 420 -6.17 1.90 19.27
C ARG A 420 -6.72 2.87 20.32
N ASN A 421 -7.97 2.64 20.71
CA ASN A 421 -8.72 3.42 21.71
C ASN A 421 -8.96 4.89 21.28
N GLY A 422 -9.41 5.11 20.05
CA GLY A 422 -9.65 6.44 19.47
C GLY A 422 -8.51 6.98 18.61
N THR A 423 -7.38 6.27 18.53
CA THR A 423 -6.23 6.63 17.67
C THR A 423 -6.12 5.62 16.52
N PRO A 424 -6.17 6.06 15.25
CA PRO A 424 -5.97 5.17 14.12
C PRO A 424 -4.54 4.64 14.08
N TYR A 425 -4.41 3.35 13.80
CA TYR A 425 -3.16 2.73 13.39
C TYR A 425 -3.33 2.15 11.99
N PHE A 426 -2.47 2.56 11.07
CA PHE A 426 -2.47 2.07 9.69
C PHE A 426 -1.13 1.42 9.33
N GLY A 427 -1.17 0.26 8.70
CA GLY A 427 0.00 -0.40 8.12
C GLY A 427 -0.28 -0.80 6.67
N ILE A 428 0.71 -0.65 5.81
CA ILE A 428 0.65 -1.12 4.42
C ILE A 428 1.89 -1.95 4.10
N GLY A 429 1.69 -3.11 3.47
CA GLY A 429 2.77 -4.06 3.23
C GLY A 429 2.61 -4.84 1.93
N ALA A 430 3.73 -5.11 1.27
CA ALA A 430 3.80 -5.90 0.05
C ALA A 430 4.25 -7.33 0.37
N PHE A 431 3.65 -8.31 -0.30
CA PHE A 431 4.00 -9.72 -0.21
C PHE A 431 5.47 -9.93 -0.55
N VAL A 432 6.15 -10.71 0.28
CA VAL A 432 7.52 -11.17 0.06
C VAL A 432 7.63 -12.69 -0.05
N GLU A 433 6.96 -13.47 0.80
CA GLU A 433 7.10 -14.94 0.86
C GLU A 433 5.76 -15.69 1.00
#